data_AF-A0A226HIS7-F1
#
_entry.id   AF-A0A226HIS7-F1
#
_cell.length_a   1.000
_cell.length_b   1.000
_cell.length_c   1.000
_cell.angle_alpha   90.00
_cell.angle_beta   90.00
_cell.angle_gamma   90.00
#
_symmetry.space_group_name_H-M   'P 1'
#
loop_
_entity.id
_entity.type
_entity.pdbx_description
1 polymer ?
#
loop_
_entity_poly.entity_id
_entity_poly.type
_entity_poly.pdbx_seq_one_letter_code
_entity_poly.pdbx_strand_id
1 'polypeptide(L)'
;MNAKQIVRLSNIIGITSILLLVYWVFTFITIQVFGLKVFKENMTETFYLSILGILALMVGSLIINLMFNLTRIAEKHNLDAVNNKSNRLRFLTLTLIFPLIAIILFGGDYLTSAKKEERLIKSAESIIAINKANSDKLVNYSF
;
A
#
# COMPACT_ATOMS: atom_id res chain seq x y z
N MET A 1 -26.62 15.31 -9.64
CA MET A 1 -25.96 15.43 -8.32
C MET A 1 -26.16 16.85 -7.79
N ASN A 2 -26.52 17.00 -6.52
CA ASN A 2 -26.66 18.31 -5.88
C ASN A 2 -25.31 18.74 -5.25
N ALA A 3 -25.02 20.04 -5.15
CA ALA A 3 -23.83 20.61 -4.51
C ALA A 3 -23.56 20.00 -3.12
N LYS A 4 -24.61 19.77 -2.31
CA LYS A 4 -24.48 19.11 -1.00
C LYS A 4 -23.95 17.68 -1.07
N GLN A 5 -24.28 16.93 -2.13
CA GLN A 5 -23.77 15.58 -2.36
C GLN A 5 -22.31 15.61 -2.82
N ILE A 6 -21.95 16.57 -3.66
CA ILE A 6 -20.57 16.78 -4.13
C ILE A 6 -19.63 17.06 -2.94
N VAL A 7 -20.01 17.96 -2.04
CA VAL A 7 -19.22 18.27 -0.82
C VAL A 7 -19.08 17.05 0.09
N ARG A 8 -20.14 16.26 0.28
CA ARG A 8 -20.06 15.03 1.08
C ARG A 8 -19.10 14.02 0.47
N LEU A 9 -19.17 13.81 -0.85
CA LEU A 9 -18.30 12.89 -1.56
C LEU A 9 -16.84 13.37 -1.49
N SER A 10 -16.60 14.65 -1.72
CA SER A 10 -15.28 15.27 -1.55
C SER A 10 -14.74 15.01 -0.14
N ASN A 11 -15.50 15.31 0.93
CA ASN A 11 -15.08 15.04 2.30
C ASN A 11 -14.71 13.56 2.53
N ILE A 12 -15.49 12.62 1.99
CA ILE A 12 -15.20 11.19 2.09
C ILE A 12 -13.88 10.86 1.39
N ILE A 13 -13.67 11.35 0.15
CA ILE A 13 -12.44 11.13 -0.60
C ILE A 13 -11.25 11.72 0.17
N GLY A 14 -11.36 12.95 0.66
CA GLY A 14 -10.27 13.62 1.39
C GLY A 14 -9.86 12.87 2.65
N ILE A 15 -10.83 12.46 3.47
CA ILE A 15 -10.57 11.64 4.67
C ILE A 15 -9.96 10.28 4.28
N THR A 16 -10.47 9.65 3.22
CA THR A 16 -9.97 8.35 2.75
C THR A 16 -8.54 8.46 2.24
N SER A 17 -8.19 9.53 1.52
CA SER A 17 -6.83 9.80 1.05
C SER A 17 -5.84 9.96 2.22
N ILE A 18 -6.23 10.69 3.27
CA ILE A 18 -5.40 10.84 4.47
C ILE A 18 -5.17 9.46 5.13
N LEU A 19 -6.21 8.65 5.27
CA LEU A 19 -6.10 7.31 5.85
C LEU A 19 -5.23 6.38 5.01
N LEU A 20 -5.39 6.42 3.69
CA LEU A 20 -4.54 5.68 2.75
C LEU A 20 -3.07 6.08 2.92
N LEU A 21 -2.78 7.38 3.05
CA LEU A 21 -1.42 7.87 3.25
C LEU A 21 -0.80 7.30 4.55
N VAL A 22 -1.57 7.28 5.65
CA VAL A 22 -1.11 6.71 6.93
C VAL A 22 -0.79 5.22 6.79
N TYR A 23 -1.69 4.43 6.20
CA TYR A 23 -1.45 3.00 5.98
C TYR A 23 -0.27 2.75 5.04
N TRP A 24 -0.10 3.61 4.05
CA TRP A 24 0.99 3.51 3.10
C TRP A 24 2.35 3.77 3.77
N VAL A 25 2.45 4.83 4.58
CA VAL A 25 3.65 5.13 5.38
C VAL A 25 3.97 3.98 6.32
N PHE A 26 2.95 3.43 7.01
CA PHE A 26 3.14 2.26 7.87
C PHE A 26 3.68 1.05 7.11
N THR A 27 3.10 0.76 5.94
CA THR A 27 3.53 -0.34 5.06
C THR A 27 4.99 -0.16 4.63
N PHE A 28 5.35 1.05 4.21
CA PHE A 28 6.71 1.40 3.81
C PHE A 28 7.72 1.22 4.94
N ILE A 29 7.42 1.76 6.14
CA ILE A 29 8.29 1.60 7.31
C ILE A 29 8.45 0.13 7.67
N THR A 30 7.36 -0.65 7.66
CA THR A 30 7.40 -2.09 7.95
C THR A 30 8.33 -2.82 6.98
N ILE A 31 8.19 -2.59 5.68
CA ILE A 31 9.05 -3.23 4.68
C ILE A 31 10.52 -2.82 4.84
N GLN A 32 10.79 -1.54 5.12
CA GLN A 32 12.15 -1.03 5.27
C GLN A 32 12.83 -1.54 6.55
N VAL A 33 12.13 -1.51 7.68
CA VAL A 33 12.65 -1.91 9.01
C VAL A 33 12.86 -3.41 9.09
N PHE A 34 11.90 -4.21 8.62
CA PHE A 34 12.00 -5.66 8.64
C PHE A 34 12.74 -6.24 7.43
N GLY A 35 13.14 -5.39 6.48
CA GLY A 35 13.95 -5.80 5.33
C GLY A 35 13.26 -6.82 4.44
N LEU A 36 11.94 -6.71 4.24
CA LEU A 36 11.14 -7.65 3.43
C LEU A 36 11.57 -7.59 1.96
N LYS A 37 12.54 -8.44 1.60
CA LYS A 37 13.30 -8.37 0.34
C LYS A 37 12.39 -8.50 -0.87
N VAL A 38 11.34 -9.31 -0.77
CA VAL A 38 10.38 -9.55 -1.86
C VAL A 38 9.66 -8.26 -2.25
N PHE A 39 9.33 -7.42 -1.27
CA PHE A 39 8.62 -6.17 -1.53
C PHE A 39 9.59 -5.04 -1.89
N LYS A 40 10.76 -4.98 -1.25
CA LYS A 40 11.73 -3.89 -1.44
C LYS A 40 12.12 -3.63 -2.90
N GLU A 41 12.16 -4.67 -3.73
CA GLU A 41 12.63 -4.63 -5.12
C GLU A 41 11.81 -3.68 -6.03
N ASN A 42 10.50 -3.56 -5.82
CA ASN A 42 9.62 -2.67 -6.62
C ASN A 42 9.01 -1.53 -5.80
N MET A 43 9.44 -1.37 -4.54
CA MET A 43 8.74 -0.49 -3.60
C MET A 43 9.00 0.99 -3.87
N THR A 44 10.22 1.39 -4.21
CA THR A 44 10.59 2.82 -4.32
C THR A 44 9.75 3.56 -5.38
N GLU A 45 9.65 3.02 -6.59
CA GLU A 45 8.91 3.67 -7.68
C GLU A 45 7.40 3.66 -7.41
N THR A 46 6.86 2.50 -7.02
CA THR A 46 5.45 2.34 -6.66
C THR A 46 5.07 3.27 -5.51
N PHE A 47 5.98 3.46 -4.54
CA PHE A 47 5.79 4.33 -3.39
C PHE A 47 5.66 5.80 -3.80
N TYR A 48 6.56 6.31 -4.64
CA TYR A 48 6.48 7.71 -5.06
C TYR A 48 5.24 8.01 -5.91
N LEU A 49 4.92 7.13 -6.86
CA LEU A 49 3.74 7.30 -7.73
C LEU A 49 2.44 7.23 -6.93
N SER A 50 2.32 6.29 -5.99
CA SER A 50 1.14 6.17 -5.14
C SER A 50 0.96 7.37 -4.20
N ILE A 51 2.04 7.89 -3.60
CA ILE A 51 1.98 9.12 -2.79
C ILE A 51 1.50 10.30 -3.62
N LEU A 52 2.07 10.49 -4.82
CA LEU A 52 1.66 11.56 -5.72
C LEU A 52 0.17 11.46 -6.07
N GLY A 53 -0.33 10.26 -6.38
CA GLY A 53 -1.74 10.01 -6.65
C GLY A 53 -2.65 10.28 -5.44
N ILE A 54 -2.26 9.83 -4.25
CA ILE A 54 -3.01 10.06 -3.00
C ILE A 54 -3.08 11.57 -2.69
N LEU A 55 -1.96 12.29 -2.84
CA LEU A 55 -1.91 13.73 -2.65
C LEU A 55 -2.76 14.49 -3.68
N ALA A 56 -2.72 14.08 -4.95
CA ALA A 56 -3.56 14.66 -5.98
C ALA A 56 -5.06 14.50 -5.66
N LEU A 57 -5.48 13.31 -5.22
CA LEU A 57 -6.86 13.05 -4.79
C LEU A 57 -7.24 13.89 -3.57
N MET A 58 -6.34 14.01 -2.60
CA MET A 58 -6.57 14.80 -1.38
C MET A 58 -6.74 16.28 -1.72
N VAL A 59 -5.82 16.86 -2.51
CA VAL A 59 -5.87 18.27 -2.91
C VAL A 59 -7.10 18.56 -3.77
N GLY A 60 -7.38 17.72 -4.77
CA GLY A 60 -8.56 17.87 -5.62
C GLY A 60 -9.87 17.81 -4.81
N SER A 61 -9.95 16.87 -3.87
CA SER A 61 -11.06 16.81 -2.92
C SER A 61 -11.19 18.10 -2.11
N LEU A 62 -10.10 18.59 -1.51
CA LEU A 62 -10.10 19.79 -0.67
C LEU A 62 -10.54 21.04 -1.44
N ILE A 63 -10.05 21.22 -2.68
CA ILE A 63 -10.44 22.35 -3.54
C ILE A 63 -11.96 22.32 -3.79
N ILE A 64 -12.50 21.16 -4.18
CA ILE A 64 -13.94 20.99 -4.38
C ILE A 64 -14.71 21.29 -3.09
N ASN A 65 -14.23 20.80 -1.95
CA ASN A 65 -14.86 21.04 -0.67
C ASN A 65 -14.93 22.53 -0.35
N LEU A 66 -13.80 23.21 -0.46
CA LEU A 66 -13.64 24.61 -0.15
C LEU A 66 -14.52 25.47 -1.06
N MET A 67 -14.46 25.24 -2.38
CA MET A 67 -15.22 26.02 -3.35
C MET A 67 -16.72 25.96 -3.06
N PHE A 68 -17.28 24.75 -2.95
CA PHE A 68 -18.72 24.60 -2.73
C PHE A 68 -19.15 25.01 -1.31
N ASN A 69 -18.29 24.87 -0.29
CA ASN A 69 -18.61 25.32 1.06
C ASN A 69 -18.59 26.86 1.15
N LEU A 70 -17.66 27.54 0.48
CA LEU A 70 -17.62 29.01 0.37
C LEU A 70 -18.83 29.56 -0.41
N THR A 71 -19.20 28.94 -1.54
CA THR A 71 -20.43 29.29 -2.27
C THR A 71 -21.66 29.17 -1.37
N ARG A 72 -21.74 28.09 -0.58
CA ARG A 72 -22.86 27.86 0.35
C ARG A 72 -22.91 28.86 1.50
N ILE A 73 -21.76 29.30 2.02
CA ILE A 73 -21.66 30.34 3.07
C ILE A 73 -22.07 31.70 2.50
N ALA A 74 -21.66 32.02 1.27
CA ALA A 74 -22.07 33.24 0.58
C ALA A 74 -23.59 33.29 0.32
N GLU A 75 -24.21 32.13 0.06
CA GLU A 75 -25.64 32.01 -0.22
C GLU A 75 -26.54 31.87 1.04
N LYS A 76 -25.98 31.59 2.23
CA LYS A 76 -26.79 31.23 3.40
C LYS A 76 -26.24 31.75 4.74
N HIS A 77 -27.07 32.51 5.47
CA HIS A 77 -26.97 32.67 6.93
C HIS A 77 -27.76 31.53 7.59
N ASN A 78 -27.09 30.55 8.21
CA ASN A 78 -27.53 29.89 9.45
C ASN A 78 -26.61 28.71 9.84
N LEU A 79 -26.40 28.60 11.15
CA LEU A 79 -25.56 27.64 11.86
C LEU A 79 -26.24 26.26 11.93
N ASP A 80 -25.62 25.23 11.35
CA ASP A 80 -26.05 23.85 11.52
C ASP A 80 -25.42 23.27 12.80
N ALA A 81 -26.26 22.74 13.71
CA ALA A 81 -25.83 22.11 14.96
C ALA A 81 -25.07 20.79 14.70
N VAL A 82 -23.93 20.63 15.38
CA VAL A 82 -23.08 19.44 15.31
C VAL A 82 -23.72 18.29 16.08
N ASN A 83 -24.21 17.27 15.38
CA ASN A 83 -24.68 16.05 15.99
C ASN A 83 -23.48 15.11 16.26
N ASN A 84 -23.08 15.01 17.53
CA ASN A 84 -21.91 14.26 17.97
C ASN A 84 -22.29 12.79 18.21
N LYS A 85 -22.36 11.98 17.15
CA LYS A 85 -22.61 10.53 17.27
C LYS A 85 -21.29 9.81 17.53
N SER A 86 -21.22 9.05 18.63
CA SER A 86 -20.02 8.30 19.03
C SER A 86 -19.61 7.28 17.96
N ASN A 87 -18.39 7.42 17.43
CA ASN A 87 -17.82 6.63 16.34
C ASN A 87 -16.89 5.50 16.84
N ARG A 88 -17.01 5.06 18.09
CA ARG A 88 -16.07 4.12 18.74
C ARG A 88 -15.80 2.85 17.93
N LEU A 89 -16.83 2.25 17.32
CA LEU A 89 -16.70 1.05 16.50
C LEU A 89 -15.87 1.30 15.23
N ARG A 90 -16.00 2.49 14.63
CA ARG A 90 -15.30 2.89 13.42
C ARG A 90 -13.81 3.13 13.65
N PHE A 91 -13.45 3.60 14.84
CA PHE A 91 -12.03 3.70 15.24
C PHE A 91 -11.42 2.32 15.47
N LEU A 92 -12.15 1.40 16.09
CA LEU A 92 -11.67 0.03 16.32
C LEU A 92 -11.35 -0.69 15.01
N THR A 93 -12.24 -0.62 14.02
CA THR A 93 -12.02 -1.25 12.72
C THR A 93 -10.83 -0.63 11.98
N LEU A 94 -10.61 0.68 12.10
CA LEU A 94 -9.46 1.37 11.52
C LEU A 94 -8.15 0.88 12.13
N THR A 95 -8.09 0.74 13.45
CA THR A 95 -6.89 0.25 14.14
C THR A 95 -6.59 -1.21 13.77
N LEU A 96 -7.61 -2.03 13.53
CA LEU A 96 -7.44 -3.45 13.17
C LEU A 96 -6.80 -3.66 11.78
N ILE A 97 -6.81 -2.65 10.91
CA ILE A 97 -6.21 -2.74 9.57
C ILE A 97 -4.67 -2.82 9.66
N PHE A 98 -4.05 -2.19 10.66
CA PHE A 98 -2.60 -2.24 10.84
C PHE A 98 -2.04 -3.66 11.03
N PRO A 99 -2.52 -4.47 12.00
CA PRO A 99 -2.04 -5.83 12.16
C PRO A 99 -2.41 -6.71 10.96
N LEU A 100 -3.54 -6.46 10.31
CA LEU A 100 -3.92 -7.17 9.09
C LEU A 100 -2.91 -6.96 7.96
N ILE A 101 -2.52 -5.70 7.71
CA ILE A 101 -1.47 -5.37 6.73
C ILE A 101 -0.16 -6.07 7.10
N ALA A 102 0.25 -6.02 8.37
CA ALA A 102 1.47 -6.68 8.82
C ALA A 102 1.45 -8.19 8.53
N ILE A 103 0.36 -8.89 8.90
CA ILE A 103 0.21 -10.33 8.64
C ILE A 103 0.34 -10.63 7.13
N ILE A 104 -0.29 -9.82 6.28
CA ILE A 104 -0.21 -9.99 4.83
C ILE A 104 1.22 -9.79 4.32
N LEU A 105 1.93 -8.77 4.81
CA LEU A 105 3.31 -8.48 4.39
C LEU A 105 4.26 -9.60 4.80
N PHE A 106 4.25 -10.01 6.07
CA PHE A 106 5.12 -11.08 6.56
C PHE A 106 4.77 -12.43 5.92
N GLY A 107 3.48 -12.75 5.81
CA GLY A 107 3.03 -13.98 5.15
C GLY A 107 3.41 -14.02 3.68
N GLY A 108 3.25 -12.90 2.96
CA GLY A 108 3.62 -12.79 1.56
C GLY A 108 5.13 -12.92 1.34
N ASP A 109 5.95 -12.31 2.18
CA ASP A 109 7.42 -12.41 2.10
C ASP A 109 7.89 -13.84 2.37
N TYR A 110 7.36 -14.49 3.41
CA TYR A 110 7.69 -15.87 3.77
C TYR A 110 7.32 -16.85 2.64
N LEU A 111 6.07 -16.82 2.19
CA LEU A 111 5.58 -17.73 1.14
C LEU A 111 6.33 -17.53 -0.19
N THR A 112 6.65 -16.29 -0.53
CA THR A 112 7.38 -15.99 -1.77
C THR A 112 8.84 -16.41 -1.67
N SER A 113 9.48 -16.21 -0.52
CA SER A 113 10.87 -16.63 -0.28
C SER A 113 11.03 -18.15 -0.36
N ALA A 114 10.13 -18.91 0.26
CA ALA A 114 10.14 -20.38 0.18
C ALA A 114 10.00 -20.88 -1.27
N LYS A 115 9.11 -20.26 -2.06
CA LYS A 115 8.96 -20.60 -3.49
C LYS A 115 10.19 -20.21 -4.31
N LYS A 116 10.86 -19.10 -4.00
CA LYS A 116 12.11 -18.70 -4.67
C LYS A 116 13.21 -19.72 -4.38
N GLU A 117 13.35 -20.16 -3.14
CA GLU A 117 14.31 -21.19 -2.74
C GLU A 117 14.08 -22.51 -3.47
N GLU A 118 12.85 -23.02 -3.45
CA GLU A 118 12.50 -24.28 -4.14
C GLU A 118 12.84 -24.22 -5.64
N ARG A 119 12.54 -23.09 -6.29
CA ARG A 119 12.87 -22.88 -7.70
C ARG A 119 14.37 -22.85 -7.93
N LEU A 120 15.15 -22.19 -7.06
CA LEU A 120 16.60 -22.13 -7.19
C LEU A 120 17.24 -23.52 -7.04
N ILE A 121 16.75 -24.34 -6.11
CA ILE A 121 17.21 -25.73 -5.94
C ILE A 121 16.92 -26.54 -7.21
N LYS A 122 15.68 -26.51 -7.70
CA LYS A 122 15.29 -27.19 -8.95
C LYS A 122 16.10 -26.71 -10.16
N SER A 123 16.37 -25.42 -10.25
CA SER A 123 17.23 -24.86 -11.30
C SER A 123 18.66 -25.39 -11.18
N ALA A 124 19.25 -25.44 -9.98
CA ALA A 124 20.58 -26.01 -9.77
C ALA A 124 20.65 -27.50 -10.13
N GLU A 125 19.66 -28.30 -9.69
CA GLU A 125 19.55 -29.71 -10.05
C GLU A 125 19.49 -29.90 -11.57
N SER A 126 18.69 -29.08 -12.27
CA SER A 126 18.58 -29.14 -13.72
C SER A 126 19.90 -28.79 -14.43
N ILE A 127 20.63 -27.78 -13.94
CA ILE A 127 21.92 -27.37 -14.50
C ILE A 127 22.97 -28.49 -14.34
N ILE A 128 23.01 -29.14 -13.18
CA ILE A 128 23.91 -30.26 -12.90
C ILE A 128 23.56 -31.45 -13.80
N ALA A 129 22.28 -31.78 -13.93
CA ALA A 129 21.83 -32.88 -14.78
C ALA A 129 22.19 -32.67 -16.26
N ILE A 130 22.02 -31.45 -16.76
CA ILE A 130 22.35 -31.09 -18.15
C ILE A 130 23.86 -31.12 -18.40
N ASN A 131 24.66 -30.63 -17.43
CA ASN A 131 26.11 -30.52 -17.60
C ASN A 131 26.91 -31.73 -17.10
N LYS A 132 26.26 -32.81 -16.69
CA LYS A 132 26.92 -34.00 -16.11
C LYS A 132 28.09 -34.51 -16.96
N ALA A 133 27.91 -34.58 -18.28
CA ALA A 133 28.97 -35.02 -19.21
C ALA A 133 30.18 -34.06 -19.30
N ASN A 134 29.99 -32.75 -19.07
CA ASN A 134 31.07 -31.78 -19.04
C ASN A 134 31.71 -31.68 -17.65
N SER A 135 30.91 -31.80 -16.59
CA SER A 135 31.41 -31.88 -15.20
C SER A 135 32.30 -33.11 -14.99
N ASP A 136 31.93 -34.27 -15.53
CA ASP A 136 32.73 -35.50 -15.43
C ASP A 136 34.08 -35.39 -16.16
N LYS A 137 34.18 -34.56 -17.21
CA LYS A 137 35.44 -34.26 -17.90
C LYS A 137 36.36 -33.36 -17.08
N LEU A 138 35.79 -32.42 -16.32
CA LEU A 138 36.56 -31.51 -15.46
C LEU A 138 37.11 -32.21 -14.21
N VAL A 139 36.39 -33.18 -13.65
CA VAL A 139 36.83 -33.95 -12.48
C VAL A 139 38.02 -34.86 -12.82
N ASN A 140 38.12 -35.34 -14.06
CA ASN A 140 39.21 -36.21 -14.52
C ASN A 140 40.35 -35.45 -15.22
N TYR A 141 40.36 -34.11 -15.15
CA TYR A 141 41.40 -33.30 -15.78
C TYR A 141 42.67 -33.29 -14.92
N SER A 142 43.79 -33.79 -15.44
CA SER A 142 45.12 -33.59 -14.86
C SER A 142 45.91 -32.58 -15.67
N PHE A 143 46.67 -31.72 -14.98
CA PHE A 143 47.57 -30.72 -15.60
C PHE A 143 48.76 -31.34 -16.32
#